data_AF-Q6KZ05-F1
#
_entry.id   AF-Q6KZ05-F1
#
_cell.length_a   1.000
_cell.length_b   1.000
_cell.length_c   1.000
_cell.angle_alpha   90.00
_cell.angle_beta   90.00
_cell.angle_gamma   90.00
#
_symmetry.space_group_name_H-M   'P 1'
#
loop_
_entity.id
_entity.type
_entity.pdbx_description
1 polymer ?
#
loop_
_entity_poly.entity_id
_entity_poly.type
_entity_poly.pdbx_seq_one_letter_code
_entity_poly.pdbx_strand_id
1 'polypeptide(L)'
;MNYVPSGCGLFAMLRKDHAHKIPGKYIVSGITEVKHRGSDRGAGYAMFNLNDNNYYIRAFSNKDIKKDLERLGINVIKSYKINLNGIKDRCYDVSINNNMMSLEMINNELWNDKSRIYSYGRLNVMKGVGYPEDIARLYKIEELSADMWLAHTRQPTNSPGNLPFWSHPFSSFNVAIVHNGDISSFGSNARYVESLGIKSLVGTDSEVVSYLFNDLVNKNGVLNAVRILSGASMDLKRSYKNAMLDGPYSMAIGYDSGDDLYLIAMVDKHKFRPLYIGEDDDYYYAASEISQITEISKNALIWPLPAGSYFIASMHRGIISGIKGNINVSFNGEYDIDASGIPYNEINNEIKRLNKNSVSIINVHGHKYIGMGLRNLNIKIYGNPGNCLANVNDNNNIEVFGNVLDDCGDAMSSGNIFIHGSAGDSLGQAMSGGSIYVKNSTQARTGIQMRSYLNVPYIVIGDTFGDYLGEYMAGGRIIVLGNKHTGRFIGTGMLSGKIYINGRINHENIGIKNDDKRLLMALKTLKKFDKNIKINDYIKNDDNLNIEYRKLNNEELKEVSMHVKVYDEHFKTSYINKIKNRFTIISGKH
;
A
#
# COMPACT_ATOMS: atom_id res chain seq x y z
N MET A 1 28.12 -4.37 -4.52
CA MET A 1 27.30 -4.21 -3.31
C MET A 1 26.68 -5.56 -2.99
N ASN A 2 26.75 -6.02 -1.73
CA ASN A 2 26.03 -7.22 -1.31
C ASN A 2 24.53 -6.90 -1.27
N TYR A 3 23.72 -7.72 -1.93
CA TYR A 3 22.27 -7.60 -1.98
C TYR A 3 21.65 -7.74 -0.58
N VAL A 4 20.94 -6.72 -0.11
CA VAL A 4 20.17 -6.75 1.16
C VAL A 4 18.70 -6.54 0.83
N PRO A 5 17.82 -7.54 1.07
CA PRO A 5 16.39 -7.42 0.85
C PRO A 5 15.76 -6.27 1.64
N SER A 6 14.83 -5.54 1.02
CA SER A 6 14.16 -4.38 1.63
C SER A 6 12.79 -4.67 2.28
N GLY A 7 12.16 -5.82 2.01
CA GLY A 7 10.86 -6.21 2.59
C GLY A 7 10.10 -7.29 1.79
N CYS A 8 8.81 -7.47 2.04
CA CYS A 8 8.01 -8.35 1.17
C CYS A 8 7.55 -7.59 -0.10
N GLY A 9 7.23 -8.35 -1.15
CA GLY A 9 6.58 -7.85 -2.36
C GLY A 9 5.34 -8.68 -2.67
N LEU A 10 4.27 -8.04 -3.11
CA LEU A 10 3.02 -8.68 -3.51
C LEU A 10 2.57 -8.19 -4.89
N PHE A 11 1.87 -9.05 -5.62
CA PHE A 11 1.25 -8.75 -6.90
C PHE A 11 -0.07 -9.49 -7.03
N ALA A 12 -1.09 -8.86 -7.59
CA ALA A 12 -2.36 -9.50 -7.87
C ALA A 12 -2.97 -8.95 -9.15
N MET A 13 -3.65 -9.82 -9.88
CA MET A 13 -4.33 -9.50 -11.14
C MET A 13 -5.70 -10.18 -11.17
N LEU A 14 -6.73 -9.45 -11.57
CA LEU A 14 -8.08 -9.95 -11.83
C LEU A 14 -8.52 -9.53 -13.22
N ARG A 15 -9.01 -10.46 -14.03
CA ARG A 15 -9.54 -10.11 -15.35
C ARG A 15 -10.91 -9.46 -15.27
N LYS A 16 -11.23 -8.65 -16.27
CA LYS A 16 -12.60 -8.20 -16.52
C LYS A 16 -13.38 -9.28 -17.26
N ASP A 17 -14.70 -9.20 -17.16
CA ASP A 17 -15.61 -10.21 -17.69
C ASP A 17 -15.36 -10.56 -19.18
N HIS A 18 -15.09 -9.55 -20.01
CA HIS A 18 -14.84 -9.70 -21.45
C HIS A 18 -13.41 -10.15 -21.79
N ALA A 19 -12.46 -10.01 -20.86
CA ALA A 19 -11.06 -10.28 -21.12
C ALA A 19 -10.75 -11.77 -21.05
N HIS A 20 -9.71 -12.19 -21.78
CA HIS A 20 -9.20 -13.55 -21.70
C HIS A 20 -8.57 -13.84 -20.32
N LYS A 21 -8.46 -15.12 -19.97
CA LYS A 21 -7.74 -15.56 -18.77
C LYS A 21 -6.31 -15.02 -18.78
N ILE A 22 -5.85 -14.59 -17.61
CA ILE A 22 -4.53 -14.02 -17.40
C ILE A 22 -3.49 -15.13 -17.58
N PRO A 23 -2.56 -15.01 -18.54
CA PRO A 23 -1.46 -15.94 -18.69
C PRO A 23 -0.56 -15.94 -17.46
N GLY A 24 -0.12 -17.12 -17.00
CA GLY A 24 0.72 -17.24 -15.82
C GLY A 24 2.08 -16.54 -15.98
N LYS A 25 2.60 -16.41 -17.20
CA LYS A 25 3.79 -15.61 -17.49
C LYS A 25 3.67 -14.15 -17.02
N TYR A 26 2.46 -13.56 -17.03
CA TYR A 26 2.25 -12.18 -16.58
C TYR A 26 2.39 -12.06 -15.07
N ILE A 27 1.78 -12.96 -14.30
CA ILE A 27 1.95 -12.91 -12.85
C ILE A 27 3.41 -13.20 -12.43
N VAL A 28 4.11 -14.08 -13.17
CA VAL A 28 5.52 -14.41 -12.92
C VAL A 28 6.44 -13.23 -13.23
N SER A 29 6.31 -12.56 -14.38
CA SER A 29 7.14 -11.39 -14.69
C SER A 29 6.90 -10.25 -13.70
N GLY A 30 5.64 -9.91 -13.43
CA GLY A 30 5.30 -8.81 -12.54
C GLY A 30 5.73 -9.01 -11.07
N ILE A 31 5.75 -10.23 -10.52
CA ILE A 31 6.29 -10.43 -9.16
C ILE A 31 7.83 -10.46 -9.14
N THR A 32 8.46 -10.89 -10.24
CA THR A 32 9.92 -10.94 -10.38
C THR A 32 10.55 -9.55 -10.40
N GLU A 33 9.85 -8.53 -10.91
CA GLU A 33 10.29 -7.12 -10.87
C GLU A 33 10.64 -6.65 -9.45
N VAL A 34 9.93 -7.16 -8.46
CA VAL A 34 10.15 -6.84 -7.04
C VAL A 34 10.84 -7.96 -6.27
N LYS A 35 11.48 -8.91 -6.96
CA LYS A 35 12.35 -9.92 -6.36
C LYS A 35 13.34 -9.28 -5.38
N HIS A 36 13.85 -8.10 -5.75
CA HIS A 36 14.81 -7.33 -4.98
C HIS A 36 14.32 -6.91 -3.58
N ARG A 37 13.00 -6.97 -3.32
CA ARG A 37 12.43 -6.74 -2.01
C ARG A 37 12.65 -7.96 -1.11
N GLY A 38 12.39 -9.17 -1.62
CA GLY A 38 12.38 -10.43 -0.87
C GLY A 38 13.70 -11.20 -0.84
N SER A 39 13.70 -12.36 -0.20
CA SER A 39 14.80 -13.33 -0.22
C SER A 39 14.36 -14.67 -0.81
N ASP A 40 15.28 -15.62 -0.88
CA ASP A 40 15.04 -17.02 -1.25
C ASP A 40 14.22 -17.80 -0.21
N ARG A 41 13.68 -17.13 0.82
CA ARG A 41 13.01 -17.74 1.98
C ARG A 41 11.50 -17.88 1.84
N GLY A 42 10.96 -17.66 0.64
CA GLY A 42 9.57 -18.00 0.35
C GLY A 42 8.97 -17.21 -0.80
N ALA A 43 8.32 -17.92 -1.70
CA ALA A 43 7.48 -17.34 -2.73
C ALA A 43 6.28 -18.25 -3.01
N GLY A 44 5.28 -17.70 -3.70
CA GLY A 44 4.13 -18.49 -4.10
C GLY A 44 3.10 -17.71 -4.89
N TYR A 45 2.14 -18.48 -5.39
CA TYR A 45 1.07 -18.06 -6.29
C TYR A 45 -0.26 -18.65 -5.79
N ALA A 46 -1.35 -17.92 -5.96
CA ALA A 46 -2.71 -18.45 -5.83
C ALA A 46 -3.45 -18.23 -7.14
N MET A 47 -4.09 -19.29 -7.61
CA MET A 47 -4.83 -19.36 -8.87
C MET A 47 -6.31 -19.53 -8.59
N PHE A 48 -7.15 -18.72 -9.24
CA PHE A 48 -8.61 -18.79 -9.15
C PHE A 48 -9.21 -18.97 -10.55
N ASN A 49 -10.19 -19.87 -10.66
CA ASN A 49 -10.93 -20.10 -11.88
C ASN A 49 -12.43 -20.22 -11.57
N LEU A 50 -13.23 -19.23 -11.96
CA LEU A 50 -14.63 -19.14 -11.54
C LEU A 50 -15.49 -20.26 -12.11
N ASN A 51 -15.17 -20.77 -13.30
CA ASN A 51 -15.93 -21.84 -13.95
C ASN A 51 -15.35 -23.24 -13.65
N ASP A 52 -14.40 -23.34 -12.73
CA ASP A 52 -13.91 -24.64 -12.29
C ASP A 52 -14.84 -25.23 -11.23
N ASN A 53 -15.44 -26.38 -11.56
CA ASN A 53 -16.28 -27.12 -10.64
C ASN A 53 -15.47 -28.05 -9.73
N ASN A 54 -14.15 -28.16 -9.95
CA ASN A 54 -13.29 -28.96 -9.11
C ASN A 54 -12.95 -28.20 -7.83
N TYR A 55 -12.92 -28.95 -6.73
CA TYR A 55 -12.31 -28.48 -5.51
C TYR A 55 -10.94 -29.12 -5.35
N TYR A 56 -10.00 -28.32 -4.85
CA TYR A 56 -8.64 -28.73 -4.63
C TYR A 56 -8.37 -28.79 -3.13
N ILE A 57 -7.57 -29.77 -2.72
CA ILE A 57 -6.95 -29.80 -1.39
C ILE A 57 -5.45 -29.96 -1.61
N ARG A 58 -4.66 -29.07 -1.01
CA ARG A 58 -3.20 -29.14 -1.02
C ARG A 58 -2.64 -29.25 0.38
N ALA A 59 -1.72 -30.18 0.54
CA ALA A 59 -1.07 -30.45 1.80
C ALA A 59 0.43 -30.65 1.63
N PHE A 60 1.20 -30.01 2.51
CA PHE A 60 2.59 -30.39 2.69
C PHE A 60 2.62 -31.61 3.59
N SER A 61 3.00 -32.77 3.03
CA SER A 61 3.14 -34.01 3.80
C SER A 61 4.01 -35.03 3.09
N ASN A 62 4.92 -35.66 3.84
CA ASN A 62 5.67 -36.81 3.34
C ASN A 62 4.80 -38.08 3.27
N LYS A 63 3.75 -38.18 4.09
CA LYS A 63 2.77 -39.28 4.10
C LYS A 63 1.60 -38.95 3.17
N ASP A 64 0.94 -39.98 2.65
CA ASP A 64 -0.28 -39.79 1.85
C ASP A 64 -1.48 -39.63 2.77
N ILE A 65 -2.14 -38.48 2.68
CA ILE A 65 -3.31 -38.17 3.51
C ILE A 65 -4.63 -38.55 2.85
N LYS A 66 -4.61 -39.23 1.69
CA LYS A 66 -5.84 -39.63 0.98
C LYS A 66 -6.84 -40.38 1.87
N LYS A 67 -6.35 -41.34 2.67
CA LYS A 67 -7.21 -42.11 3.59
C LYS A 67 -7.81 -41.24 4.70
N ASP A 68 -7.05 -40.23 5.17
CA ASP A 68 -7.53 -39.29 6.18
C ASP A 68 -8.66 -38.41 5.62
N LEU A 69 -8.54 -38.00 4.34
CA LEU A 69 -9.58 -37.27 3.62
C LEU A 69 -10.82 -38.13 3.37
N GLU A 70 -10.66 -39.37 2.90
CA GLU A 70 -11.77 -40.30 2.66
C GLU A 70 -12.53 -40.62 3.95
N ARG A 71 -11.84 -40.70 5.09
CA ARG A 71 -12.45 -40.87 6.42
C ARG A 71 -13.37 -39.71 6.80
N LEU A 72 -13.11 -38.50 6.30
CA LEU A 72 -13.99 -37.33 6.48
C LEU A 72 -15.14 -37.28 5.45
N GLY A 73 -15.27 -38.29 4.60
CA GLY A 73 -16.25 -38.32 3.52
C GLY A 73 -15.85 -37.51 2.29
N ILE A 74 -14.56 -37.17 2.15
CA ILE A 74 -14.05 -36.41 1.00
C ILE A 74 -13.54 -37.39 -0.05
N ASN A 75 -14.26 -37.45 -1.17
CA ASN A 75 -13.92 -38.35 -2.27
C ASN A 75 -12.83 -37.74 -3.15
N VAL A 76 -11.67 -38.40 -3.20
CA VAL A 76 -10.51 -38.00 -4.01
C VAL A 76 -10.63 -38.58 -5.42
N ILE A 77 -10.83 -37.69 -6.40
CA ILE A 77 -10.94 -38.02 -7.82
C ILE A 77 -9.55 -38.27 -8.40
N LYS A 78 -8.62 -37.34 -8.16
CA LYS A 78 -7.25 -37.39 -8.69
C LYS A 78 -6.28 -36.93 -7.61
N SER A 79 -5.07 -37.46 -7.63
CA SER A 79 -3.99 -36.95 -6.79
C SER A 79 -2.66 -36.93 -7.53
N TYR A 80 -1.83 -35.96 -7.18
CA TYR A 80 -0.45 -35.87 -7.65
C TYR A 80 0.43 -35.24 -6.56
N LYS A 81 1.74 -35.33 -6.74
CA LYS A 81 2.71 -34.79 -5.79
C LYS A 81 3.85 -34.08 -6.49
N ILE A 82 4.36 -33.06 -5.85
CA ILE A 82 5.54 -32.30 -6.24
C ILE A 82 6.54 -32.41 -5.09
N ASN A 83 7.79 -32.76 -5.41
CA ASN A 83 8.83 -32.86 -4.40
C ASN A 83 9.41 -31.46 -4.13
N LEU A 84 9.36 -31.04 -2.86
CA LEU A 84 10.05 -29.85 -2.35
C LEU A 84 11.25 -30.30 -1.52
N ASN A 85 12.14 -29.35 -1.18
CA ASN A 85 13.27 -29.63 -0.30
C ASN A 85 12.78 -30.11 1.08
N GLY A 86 12.88 -31.41 1.35
CA GLY A 86 12.56 -32.04 2.63
C GLY A 86 11.08 -32.36 2.88
N ILE A 87 10.16 -31.96 1.99
CA ILE A 87 8.73 -32.25 2.11
C ILE A 87 8.08 -32.42 0.73
N LYS A 88 6.95 -33.11 0.65
CA LYS A 88 6.16 -33.20 -0.59
C LYS A 88 4.96 -32.28 -0.51
N ASP A 89 4.72 -31.54 -1.57
CA ASP A 89 3.43 -30.92 -1.81
C ASP A 89 2.51 -31.92 -2.50
N ARG A 90 1.39 -32.23 -1.86
CA ARG A 90 0.41 -33.20 -2.34
C ARG A 90 -0.86 -32.46 -2.71
N CYS A 91 -1.32 -32.65 -3.93
CA CYS A 91 -2.55 -32.06 -4.44
C CYS A 91 -3.58 -33.16 -4.69
N TYR A 92 -4.81 -32.90 -4.28
CA TYR A 92 -5.95 -33.78 -4.40
C TYR A 92 -7.09 -33.00 -5.07
N ASP A 93 -7.57 -33.50 -6.19
CA ASP A 93 -8.80 -33.03 -6.82
C ASP A 93 -9.94 -33.83 -6.18
N VAL A 94 -10.94 -33.15 -5.64
CA VAL A 94 -11.98 -33.78 -4.82
C VAL A 94 -13.38 -33.38 -5.29
N SER A 95 -14.34 -34.31 -5.21
CA SER A 95 -15.76 -34.01 -5.31
C SER A 95 -16.31 -33.73 -3.91
N ILE A 96 -16.99 -32.61 -3.71
CA ILE A 96 -17.44 -32.22 -2.37
C ILE A 96 -18.92 -32.52 -2.17
N ASN A 97 -19.19 -33.33 -1.14
CA ASN A 97 -20.47 -33.37 -0.43
C ASN A 97 -20.24 -32.88 1.01
N ASN A 98 -20.83 -31.72 1.35
CA ASN A 98 -21.18 -31.21 2.70
C ASN A 98 -20.15 -31.16 3.87
N ASN A 99 -18.85 -31.43 3.73
CA ASN A 99 -17.98 -31.52 4.94
C ASN A 99 -16.70 -30.65 4.99
N MET A 100 -16.64 -29.50 4.30
CA MET A 100 -15.40 -28.68 4.28
C MET A 100 -15.00 -28.08 5.64
N MET A 101 -15.94 -27.88 6.57
CA MET A 101 -15.61 -27.40 7.93
C MET A 101 -14.78 -28.43 8.75
N SER A 102 -14.81 -29.71 8.38
CA SER A 102 -14.03 -30.76 9.09
C SER A 102 -12.56 -30.83 8.67
N LEU A 103 -12.16 -30.19 7.55
CA LEU A 103 -10.77 -30.17 7.09
C LEU A 103 -9.84 -29.42 8.03
N GLU A 104 -10.34 -28.36 8.66
CA GLU A 104 -9.58 -27.57 9.63
C GLU A 104 -9.29 -28.38 10.91
N MET A 105 -10.17 -29.32 11.27
CA MET A 105 -9.96 -30.21 12.42
C MET A 105 -8.81 -31.18 12.18
N ILE A 106 -8.63 -31.68 10.95
CA ILE A 106 -7.55 -32.60 10.57
C ILE A 106 -6.16 -31.96 10.72
N ASN A 107 -6.04 -30.64 10.52
CA ASN A 107 -4.76 -29.95 10.69
C ASN A 107 -4.22 -30.03 12.13
N ASN A 108 -5.07 -30.29 13.14
CA ASN A 108 -4.60 -30.59 14.49
C ASN A 108 -3.91 -31.96 14.56
N GLU A 109 -4.45 -32.97 13.88
CA GLU A 109 -3.89 -34.33 13.83
C GLU A 109 -2.58 -34.36 13.03
N LEU A 110 -2.55 -33.69 11.88
CA LEU A 110 -1.42 -33.70 10.95
C LEU A 110 -0.16 -32.99 11.49
N TRP A 111 -0.32 -32.04 12.42
CA TRP A 111 0.79 -31.19 12.87
C TRP A 111 1.91 -31.99 13.55
N ASN A 112 1.57 -33.08 14.23
CA ASN A 112 2.53 -33.98 14.88
C ASN A 112 3.54 -34.58 13.88
N ASP A 113 3.12 -34.81 12.64
CA ASP A 113 3.95 -35.35 11.56
C ASP A 113 4.61 -34.25 10.71
N LYS A 114 4.62 -32.99 11.20
CA LYS A 114 5.00 -31.81 10.39
C LYS A 114 4.28 -31.79 9.04
N SER A 115 3.01 -32.18 9.05
CA SER A 115 2.15 -32.18 7.87
C SER A 115 1.04 -31.14 8.04
N ARG A 116 0.59 -30.53 6.95
CA ARG A 116 -0.46 -29.51 7.01
C ARG A 116 -1.18 -29.34 5.67
N ILE A 117 -2.50 -29.34 5.72
CA ILE A 117 -3.36 -28.80 4.66
C ILE A 117 -3.25 -27.27 4.71
N TYR A 118 -2.73 -26.68 3.64
CA TYR A 118 -2.49 -25.23 3.58
C TYR A 118 -3.38 -24.52 2.56
N SER A 119 -4.11 -25.27 1.73
CA SER A 119 -5.04 -24.74 0.74
C SER A 119 -6.15 -25.74 0.48
N TYR A 120 -7.39 -25.25 0.46
CA TYR A 120 -8.58 -26.05 0.15
C TYR A 120 -9.68 -25.12 -0.39
N GLY A 121 -10.43 -25.55 -1.41
CA GLY A 121 -11.48 -24.73 -2.03
C GLY A 121 -11.45 -24.77 -3.56
N ARG A 122 -12.05 -23.77 -4.20
CA ARG A 122 -12.04 -23.56 -5.66
C ARG A 122 -10.83 -22.77 -6.17
N LEU A 123 -9.78 -22.71 -5.35
CA LEU A 123 -8.51 -22.08 -5.67
C LEU A 123 -7.37 -23.09 -5.52
N ASN A 124 -6.26 -22.79 -6.17
CA ASN A 124 -5.03 -23.55 -6.03
C ASN A 124 -3.91 -22.63 -5.51
N VAL A 125 -3.40 -22.89 -4.30
CA VAL A 125 -2.21 -22.19 -3.80
C VAL A 125 -0.97 -23.05 -4.05
N MET A 126 0.04 -22.48 -4.70
CA MET A 126 1.30 -23.12 -5.05
C MET A 126 2.43 -22.29 -4.45
N LYS A 127 3.08 -22.81 -3.41
CA LYS A 127 4.09 -22.06 -2.66
C LYS A 127 5.23 -22.93 -2.19
N GLY A 128 6.37 -22.31 -1.90
CA GLY A 128 7.57 -23.00 -1.47
C GLY A 128 8.69 -22.06 -1.00
N VAL A 129 9.79 -22.66 -0.54
CA VAL A 129 11.03 -21.93 -0.23
C VAL A 129 11.82 -21.75 -1.53
N GLY A 130 12.12 -20.51 -1.89
CA GLY A 130 12.79 -20.14 -3.13
C GLY A 130 12.38 -18.74 -3.59
N TYR A 131 12.97 -18.28 -4.70
CA TYR A 131 12.53 -17.06 -5.37
C TYR A 131 11.27 -17.32 -6.22
N PRO A 132 10.52 -16.27 -6.62
CA PRO A 132 9.33 -16.42 -7.45
C PRO A 132 9.57 -17.29 -8.70
N GLU A 133 10.68 -17.10 -9.40
CA GLU A 133 11.03 -17.85 -10.62
C GLU A 133 11.30 -19.34 -10.34
N ASP A 134 11.82 -19.68 -9.17
CA ASP A 134 12.06 -21.07 -8.77
C ASP A 134 10.73 -21.80 -8.54
N ILE A 135 9.82 -21.13 -7.83
CA ILE A 135 8.47 -21.65 -7.57
C ILE A 135 7.66 -21.70 -8.87
N ALA A 136 7.78 -20.69 -9.74
CA ALA A 136 7.13 -20.66 -11.04
C ALA A 136 7.53 -21.85 -11.91
N ARG A 137 8.83 -22.15 -12.00
CA ARG A 137 9.35 -23.32 -12.73
C ARG A 137 8.87 -24.63 -12.14
N LEU A 138 8.91 -24.76 -10.81
CA LEU A 138 8.50 -25.98 -10.11
C LEU A 138 7.03 -26.35 -10.39
N TYR A 139 6.14 -25.36 -10.36
CA TYR A 139 4.71 -25.55 -10.57
C TYR A 139 4.26 -25.29 -12.01
N LYS A 140 5.20 -25.03 -12.93
CA LYS A 140 4.94 -24.69 -14.35
C LYS A 140 3.93 -23.55 -14.50
N ILE A 141 4.02 -22.53 -13.66
CA ILE A 141 3.04 -21.42 -13.60
C ILE A 141 2.91 -20.73 -14.95
N GLU A 142 3.99 -20.54 -15.69
CA GLU A 142 3.99 -19.89 -17.01
C GLU A 142 3.17 -20.64 -18.07
N GLU A 143 2.94 -21.95 -17.90
CA GLU A 143 2.12 -22.79 -18.78
C GLU A 143 0.62 -22.71 -18.46
N LEU A 144 0.25 -22.03 -17.36
CA LEU A 144 -1.13 -21.95 -16.86
C LEU A 144 -1.80 -20.62 -17.23
N SER A 145 -3.12 -20.56 -17.08
CA SER A 145 -3.90 -19.32 -17.15
C SER A 145 -5.02 -19.34 -16.11
N ALA A 146 -5.43 -18.17 -15.65
CA ALA A 146 -6.44 -18.05 -14.59
C ALA A 146 -7.33 -16.82 -14.75
N ASP A 147 -8.50 -16.84 -14.10
CA ASP A 147 -9.37 -15.67 -14.02
C ASP A 147 -8.81 -14.62 -13.03
N MET A 148 -8.12 -15.08 -11.98
CA MET A 148 -7.41 -14.23 -11.03
C MET A 148 -6.15 -14.91 -10.50
N TRP A 149 -5.10 -14.11 -10.29
CA TRP A 149 -3.82 -14.52 -9.72
C TRP A 149 -3.44 -13.62 -8.55
N LEU A 150 -2.89 -14.23 -7.49
CA LEU A 150 -2.12 -13.53 -6.45
C LEU A 150 -0.71 -14.12 -6.41
N ALA A 151 0.30 -13.30 -6.17
CA ALA A 151 1.69 -13.72 -6.04
C ALA A 151 2.42 -12.95 -4.94
N HIS A 152 3.45 -13.57 -4.38
CA HIS A 152 4.22 -12.98 -3.29
C HIS A 152 5.69 -13.41 -3.30
N THR A 153 6.57 -12.49 -2.92
CA THR A 153 7.98 -12.75 -2.58
C THR A 153 8.25 -12.29 -1.15
N ARG A 154 8.86 -13.15 -0.32
CA ARG A 154 8.92 -12.98 1.13
C ARG A 154 10.30 -12.56 1.62
N GLN A 155 10.32 -11.62 2.57
CA GLN A 155 11.44 -11.39 3.46
C GLN A 155 11.04 -11.79 4.89
N PRO A 156 11.61 -12.85 5.49
CA PRO A 156 11.25 -13.27 6.84
C PRO A 156 11.60 -12.20 7.87
N THR A 157 10.62 -11.80 8.69
CA THR A 157 10.80 -10.87 9.80
C THR A 157 10.71 -11.60 11.15
N ASN A 158 9.62 -12.38 11.36
CA ASN A 158 9.31 -12.98 12.67
C ASN A 158 9.23 -14.52 12.66
N SER A 159 9.43 -15.18 11.50
CA SER A 159 9.29 -16.64 11.37
C SER A 159 10.48 -17.29 10.65
N PRO A 160 10.84 -18.55 10.98
CA PRO A 160 12.12 -19.16 10.58
C PRO A 160 12.36 -19.24 9.07
N GLY A 161 11.29 -19.27 8.27
CA GLY A 161 11.35 -19.24 6.81
C GLY A 161 12.05 -20.41 6.14
N ASN A 162 12.37 -21.47 6.89
CA ASN A 162 13.08 -22.65 6.39
C ASN A 162 12.14 -23.71 5.80
N LEU A 163 10.83 -23.59 6.05
CA LEU A 163 9.81 -24.53 5.57
C LEU A 163 8.74 -23.79 4.78
N PRO A 164 8.10 -24.45 3.81
CA PRO A 164 7.14 -23.81 2.92
C PRO A 164 5.84 -23.37 3.62
N PHE A 165 5.57 -23.88 4.84
CA PHE A 165 4.41 -23.49 5.65
C PHE A 165 4.28 -21.97 5.84
N TRP A 166 5.41 -21.28 6.00
CA TRP A 166 5.45 -19.83 6.25
C TRP A 166 5.46 -18.98 4.97
N SER A 167 5.49 -19.62 3.80
CA SER A 167 5.45 -18.88 2.54
C SER A 167 4.02 -18.42 2.27
N HIS A 168 3.88 -17.28 1.60
CA HIS A 168 2.61 -16.81 1.07
C HIS A 168 2.35 -17.43 -0.30
N PRO A 169 1.10 -17.41 -0.81
CA PRO A 169 -0.13 -16.95 -0.15
C PRO A 169 -0.59 -17.85 1.00
N PHE A 170 -1.39 -17.27 1.91
CA PHE A 170 -2.18 -18.04 2.88
C PHE A 170 -3.62 -18.14 2.41
N SER A 171 -4.30 -19.24 2.71
CA SER A 171 -5.69 -19.44 2.27
C SER A 171 -6.54 -20.12 3.33
N SER A 172 -7.81 -19.73 3.35
CA SER A 172 -8.88 -20.39 4.10
C SER A 172 -10.10 -20.48 3.16
N PHE A 173 -10.52 -21.70 2.84
CA PHE A 173 -11.57 -21.94 1.84
C PHE A 173 -11.27 -21.18 0.54
N ASN A 174 -12.28 -20.56 -0.08
CA ASN A 174 -12.20 -19.77 -1.30
C ASN A 174 -11.49 -18.40 -1.16
N VAL A 175 -10.68 -18.20 -0.11
CA VAL A 175 -9.94 -16.96 0.14
C VAL A 175 -8.44 -17.23 0.05
N ALA A 176 -7.69 -16.37 -0.66
CA ALA A 176 -6.23 -16.30 -0.53
C ALA A 176 -5.77 -14.88 -0.23
N ILE A 177 -4.70 -14.76 0.56
CA ILE A 177 -4.14 -13.49 1.02
C ILE A 177 -2.64 -13.44 0.81
N VAL A 178 -2.19 -12.31 0.27
CA VAL A 178 -0.79 -11.87 0.25
C VAL A 178 -0.66 -10.56 1.01
N HIS A 179 0.40 -10.41 1.78
CA HIS A 179 0.53 -9.33 2.75
C HIS A 179 1.99 -8.95 2.96
N ASN A 180 2.25 -7.65 3.00
CA ASN A 180 3.51 -7.06 3.39
C ASN A 180 3.27 -6.16 4.60
N GLY A 181 3.91 -6.46 5.74
CA GLY A 181 3.65 -5.77 7.00
C GLY A 181 3.86 -6.66 8.22
N ASP A 182 3.45 -6.13 9.38
CA ASP A 182 3.43 -6.81 10.67
C ASP A 182 2.19 -6.33 11.43
N ILE A 183 1.22 -7.22 11.65
CA ILE A 183 -0.10 -6.86 12.20
C ILE A 183 -0.03 -6.90 13.72
N SER A 184 0.02 -5.72 14.35
CA SER A 184 0.12 -5.60 15.81
C SER A 184 -1.12 -6.10 16.55
N SER A 185 -2.27 -6.17 15.88
CA SER A 185 -3.51 -6.74 16.43
C SER A 185 -3.55 -8.27 16.42
N PHE A 186 -2.49 -8.97 15.98
CA PHE A 186 -2.42 -10.42 15.83
C PHE A 186 -3.04 -11.18 16.99
N GLY A 187 -2.67 -10.87 18.24
CA GLY A 187 -3.17 -11.59 19.41
C GLY A 187 -4.70 -11.49 19.59
N SER A 188 -5.29 -10.33 19.31
CA SER A 188 -6.76 -10.18 19.35
C SER A 188 -7.46 -10.87 18.17
N ASN A 189 -6.82 -10.84 17.00
CA ASN A 189 -7.31 -11.48 15.78
C ASN A 189 -7.28 -13.00 15.91
N ALA A 190 -6.18 -13.56 16.43
CA ALA A 190 -6.03 -14.99 16.69
C ALA A 190 -7.08 -15.48 17.69
N ARG A 191 -7.35 -14.74 18.78
CA ARG A 191 -8.43 -15.09 19.72
C ARG A 191 -9.82 -15.11 19.07
N TYR A 192 -10.08 -14.22 18.11
CA TYR A 192 -11.33 -14.27 17.35
C TYR A 192 -11.40 -15.56 16.53
N VAL A 193 -10.34 -15.91 15.82
CA VAL A 193 -10.24 -17.15 15.03
C VAL A 193 -10.36 -18.40 15.92
N GLU A 194 -9.73 -18.40 17.09
CA GLU A 194 -9.87 -19.47 18.10
C GLU A 194 -11.32 -19.64 18.58
N SER A 195 -12.07 -18.54 18.70
CA SER A 195 -13.49 -18.58 19.07
C SER A 195 -14.39 -19.22 18.00
N LEU A 196 -13.91 -19.32 16.75
CA LEU A 196 -14.56 -20.07 15.68
C LEU A 196 -14.25 -21.59 15.76
N GLY A 197 -13.41 -22.02 16.71
CA GLY A 197 -13.01 -23.42 16.88
C GLY A 197 -11.67 -23.78 16.23
N ILE A 198 -10.99 -22.83 15.59
CA ILE A 198 -9.71 -23.03 14.89
C ILE A 198 -8.55 -22.93 15.89
N LYS A 199 -7.90 -24.06 16.18
CA LYS A 199 -6.85 -24.16 17.23
C LYS A 199 -5.43 -24.36 16.68
N SER A 200 -5.26 -24.92 15.50
CA SER A 200 -3.95 -25.17 14.89
C SER A 200 -3.61 -24.06 13.89
N LEU A 201 -2.95 -23.02 14.40
CA LEU A 201 -2.37 -21.93 13.59
C LEU A 201 -0.87 -22.17 13.40
N VAL A 202 -0.36 -21.86 12.21
CA VAL A 202 1.10 -21.77 11.91
C VAL A 202 1.72 -20.57 12.61
N GLY A 203 0.89 -19.61 13.05
CA GLY A 203 1.32 -18.45 13.82
C GLY A 203 1.77 -17.29 12.95
N THR A 204 1.07 -17.04 11.83
CA THR A 204 1.33 -15.89 10.97
C THR A 204 0.09 -15.02 10.84
N ASP A 205 0.30 -13.71 10.74
CA ASP A 205 -0.79 -12.74 10.61
C ASP A 205 -1.70 -13.06 9.43
N SER A 206 -1.11 -13.36 8.28
CA SER A 206 -1.86 -13.56 7.02
C SER A 206 -2.74 -14.80 7.04
N GLU A 207 -2.35 -15.84 7.77
CA GLU A 207 -3.21 -16.99 8.02
C GLU A 207 -4.43 -16.57 8.84
N VAL A 208 -4.24 -15.85 9.93
CA VAL A 208 -5.33 -15.35 10.78
C VAL A 208 -6.27 -14.45 9.99
N VAL A 209 -5.73 -13.53 9.17
CA VAL A 209 -6.55 -12.66 8.31
C VAL A 209 -7.36 -13.48 7.31
N SER A 210 -6.85 -14.60 6.79
CA SER A 210 -7.60 -15.44 5.85
C SER A 210 -8.86 -16.03 6.48
N TYR A 211 -8.76 -16.52 7.72
CA TYR A 211 -9.92 -17.00 8.48
C TYR A 211 -10.88 -15.88 8.86
N LEU A 212 -10.35 -14.73 9.32
CA LEU A 212 -11.17 -13.57 9.62
C LEU A 212 -11.98 -13.13 8.41
N PHE A 213 -11.33 -12.96 7.25
CA PHE A 213 -12.02 -12.53 6.04
C PHE A 213 -13.09 -13.54 5.62
N ASN A 214 -12.78 -14.84 5.64
CA ASN A 214 -13.74 -15.90 5.30
C ASN A 214 -14.98 -15.87 6.22
N ASP A 215 -14.82 -15.74 7.53
CA ASP A 215 -15.95 -15.64 8.46
C ASP A 215 -16.76 -14.34 8.24
N LEU A 216 -16.07 -13.22 8.09
CA LEU A 216 -16.70 -11.90 7.95
C LEU A 216 -17.47 -11.77 6.63
N VAL A 217 -16.95 -12.28 5.52
CA VAL A 217 -17.60 -12.20 4.21
C VAL A 217 -18.87 -13.03 4.19
N ASN A 218 -18.86 -14.22 4.79
CA ASN A 218 -20.04 -15.09 4.89
C ASN A 218 -21.15 -14.44 5.74
N LYS A 219 -20.79 -13.67 6.77
CA LYS A 219 -21.77 -13.02 7.66
C LYS A 219 -22.27 -11.66 7.18
N ASN A 220 -21.44 -10.90 6.45
CA ASN A 220 -21.68 -9.47 6.22
C ASN A 220 -21.56 -9.04 4.74
N GLY A 221 -21.10 -9.92 3.85
CA GLY A 221 -20.74 -9.60 2.47
C GLY A 221 -19.39 -8.89 2.34
N VAL A 222 -18.87 -8.82 1.11
CA VAL A 222 -17.50 -8.37 0.79
C VAL A 222 -17.20 -6.97 1.33
N LEU A 223 -18.04 -5.98 1.01
CA LEU A 223 -17.80 -4.58 1.39
C LEU A 223 -17.74 -4.40 2.91
N ASN A 224 -18.66 -5.03 3.66
CA ASN A 224 -18.67 -4.89 5.11
C ASN A 224 -17.53 -5.67 5.76
N ALA A 225 -17.15 -6.85 5.23
CA ALA A 225 -15.97 -7.57 5.70
C ALA A 225 -14.71 -6.68 5.60
N VAL A 226 -14.51 -6.03 4.46
CA VAL A 226 -13.40 -5.08 4.24
C VAL A 226 -13.47 -3.88 5.18
N ARG A 227 -14.66 -3.29 5.38
CA ARG A 227 -14.86 -2.17 6.31
C ARG A 227 -14.64 -2.55 7.78
N ILE A 228 -14.94 -3.79 8.16
CA ILE A 228 -14.67 -4.33 9.49
C ILE A 228 -13.16 -4.50 9.67
N LEU A 229 -12.48 -5.19 8.75
CA LEU A 229 -11.03 -5.43 8.83
C LEU A 229 -10.24 -4.11 8.88
N SER A 230 -10.55 -3.15 8.01
CA SER A 230 -9.90 -1.83 7.99
C SER A 230 -10.27 -0.94 9.18
N GLY A 231 -11.35 -1.27 9.90
CA GLY A 231 -11.91 -0.40 10.92
C GLY A 231 -12.58 0.88 10.39
N ALA A 232 -12.93 0.91 9.10
CA ALA A 232 -13.58 2.04 8.44
C ALA A 232 -15.08 2.17 8.77
N SER A 233 -15.71 1.16 9.39
CA SER A 233 -17.10 1.24 9.86
C SER A 233 -17.17 1.53 11.36
N MET A 234 -17.75 2.67 11.73
CA MET A 234 -17.93 3.08 13.13
C MET A 234 -19.05 2.28 13.81
N ASP A 235 -20.09 1.90 13.05
CA ASP A 235 -21.27 1.18 13.55
C ASP A 235 -20.96 -0.29 13.87
N LEU A 236 -20.14 -0.94 13.03
CA LEU A 236 -19.76 -2.35 13.18
C LEU A 236 -18.60 -2.55 14.18
N LYS A 237 -17.95 -1.46 14.57
CA LYS A 237 -16.75 -1.46 15.43
C LYS A 237 -16.96 -2.12 16.79
N ARG A 238 -18.16 -2.02 17.35
CA ARG A 238 -18.48 -2.59 18.67
C ARG A 238 -18.56 -4.12 18.61
N SER A 239 -19.19 -4.66 17.58
CA SER A 239 -19.43 -6.11 17.46
C SER A 239 -18.20 -6.88 16.96
N TYR A 240 -17.35 -6.24 16.17
CA TYR A 240 -16.20 -6.89 15.51
C TYR A 240 -14.84 -6.33 15.92
N LYS A 241 -14.73 -5.75 17.11
CA LYS A 241 -13.49 -5.10 17.59
C LYS A 241 -12.25 -6.00 17.46
N ASN A 242 -12.38 -7.29 17.75
CA ASN A 242 -11.27 -8.25 17.72
C ASN A 242 -10.94 -8.76 16.30
N ALA A 243 -11.76 -8.45 15.29
CA ALA A 243 -11.47 -8.76 13.89
C ALA A 243 -10.80 -7.60 13.15
N MET A 244 -10.79 -6.40 13.73
CA MET A 244 -10.12 -5.25 13.13
C MET A 244 -8.61 -5.44 13.09
N LEU A 245 -8.00 -5.00 11.99
CA LEU A 245 -6.56 -5.02 11.79
C LEU A 245 -5.94 -3.70 12.26
N ASP A 246 -4.79 -3.80 12.91
CA ASP A 246 -3.96 -2.68 13.33
C ASP A 246 -2.48 -2.99 13.13
N GLY A 247 -1.67 -1.95 12.99
CA GLY A 247 -0.25 -2.05 12.66
C GLY A 247 0.04 -1.91 11.15
N PRO A 248 1.32 -1.89 10.76
CA PRO A 248 1.76 -1.77 9.36
C PRO A 248 1.24 -2.89 8.47
N TYR A 249 0.48 -2.59 7.42
CA TYR A 249 0.12 -3.58 6.40
C TYR A 249 -0.21 -2.97 5.03
N SER A 250 0.17 -3.69 3.99
CA SER A 250 -0.42 -3.65 2.65
C SER A 250 -0.80 -5.07 2.28
N MET A 251 -2.00 -5.30 1.79
CA MET A 251 -2.46 -6.64 1.45
C MET A 251 -3.34 -6.66 0.21
N ALA A 252 -3.30 -7.80 -0.49
CA ALA A 252 -4.27 -8.16 -1.51
C ALA A 252 -4.95 -9.49 -1.13
N ILE A 253 -6.26 -9.54 -1.31
CA ILE A 253 -7.12 -10.68 -1.00
C ILE A 253 -7.85 -11.06 -2.29
N GLY A 254 -7.73 -12.33 -2.68
CA GLY A 254 -8.53 -12.95 -3.72
C GLY A 254 -9.64 -13.75 -3.07
N TYR A 255 -10.89 -13.56 -3.53
CA TYR A 255 -12.05 -14.29 -3.02
C TYR A 255 -12.95 -14.78 -4.15
N ASP A 256 -13.34 -16.05 -4.09
CA ASP A 256 -14.33 -16.68 -4.96
C ASP A 256 -15.64 -16.90 -4.18
N SER A 257 -16.70 -16.15 -4.55
CA SER A 257 -18.02 -16.27 -3.91
C SER A 257 -18.84 -17.48 -4.38
N GLY A 258 -18.37 -18.19 -5.40
CA GLY A 258 -19.12 -19.21 -6.13
C GLY A 258 -19.54 -18.73 -7.52
N ASP A 259 -19.96 -17.47 -7.61
CA ASP A 259 -20.59 -16.82 -8.77
C ASP A 259 -19.84 -15.58 -9.28
N ASP A 260 -18.82 -15.11 -8.56
CA ASP A 260 -17.99 -13.96 -8.93
C ASP A 260 -16.61 -14.05 -8.27
N LEU A 261 -15.62 -13.33 -8.83
CA LEU A 261 -14.28 -13.20 -8.26
C LEU A 261 -14.03 -11.77 -7.82
N TYR A 262 -13.45 -11.64 -6.63
CA TYR A 262 -13.14 -10.35 -6.03
C TYR A 262 -11.65 -10.21 -5.80
N LEU A 263 -11.09 -9.10 -6.29
CA LEU A 263 -9.78 -8.60 -5.91
C LEU A 263 -9.98 -7.45 -4.93
N ILE A 264 -9.53 -7.65 -3.70
CA ILE A 264 -9.54 -6.64 -2.66
C ILE A 264 -8.10 -6.23 -2.38
N ALA A 265 -7.85 -4.94 -2.26
CA ALA A 265 -6.57 -4.40 -1.82
C ALA A 265 -6.79 -3.43 -0.66
N MET A 266 -5.93 -3.49 0.37
CA MET A 266 -6.10 -2.68 1.59
C MET A 266 -4.75 -2.23 2.13
N VAL A 267 -4.71 -1.02 2.68
CA VAL A 267 -3.55 -0.48 3.40
C VAL A 267 -3.92 -0.04 4.80
N ASP A 268 -2.96 -0.10 5.72
CA ASP A 268 -3.13 0.39 7.07
C ASP A 268 -3.36 1.92 7.12
N LYS A 269 -3.84 2.41 8.27
CA LYS A 269 -4.24 3.82 8.47
C LYS A 269 -3.12 4.82 8.22
N HIS A 270 -1.87 4.40 8.34
CA HIS A 270 -0.69 5.23 8.21
C HIS A 270 0.14 4.91 6.97
N LYS A 271 -0.27 3.89 6.19
CA LYS A 271 0.38 3.46 4.95
C LYS A 271 1.89 3.25 5.12
N PHE A 272 2.26 2.44 6.11
CA PHE A 272 3.67 2.13 6.36
C PHE A 272 4.30 1.28 5.25
N ARG A 273 3.47 0.63 4.43
CA ARG A 273 3.87 -0.19 3.29
C ARG A 273 3.18 0.35 2.02
N PRO A 274 3.88 0.34 0.87
CA PRO A 274 3.31 0.83 -0.37
C PRO A 274 2.36 -0.20 -0.98
N LEU A 275 1.28 0.30 -1.61
CA LEU A 275 0.37 -0.47 -2.43
C LEU A 275 -0.20 0.42 -3.54
N TYR A 276 -0.07 -0.03 -4.78
CA TYR A 276 -0.56 0.62 -5.98
C TYR A 276 -1.67 -0.21 -6.59
N ILE A 277 -2.68 0.48 -7.11
CA ILE A 277 -3.76 -0.11 -7.89
C ILE A 277 -3.57 0.29 -9.34
N GLY A 278 -3.90 -0.63 -10.24
CA GLY A 278 -3.94 -0.35 -11.67
C GLY A 278 -5.20 -0.89 -12.32
N GLU A 279 -5.54 -0.31 -13.47
CA GLU A 279 -6.54 -0.84 -14.39
C GLU A 279 -6.09 -0.53 -15.83
N ASP A 280 -6.18 -1.52 -16.72
CA ASP A 280 -6.16 -1.29 -18.17
C ASP A 280 -7.46 -1.79 -18.81
N ASP A 281 -7.52 -1.98 -20.12
CA ASP A 281 -8.76 -2.41 -20.78
C ASP A 281 -9.23 -3.79 -20.28
N ASP A 282 -8.30 -4.70 -19.99
CA ASP A 282 -8.55 -6.12 -19.74
C ASP A 282 -8.50 -6.52 -18.26
N TYR A 283 -7.70 -5.83 -17.44
CA TYR A 283 -7.29 -6.31 -16.13
C TYR A 283 -7.33 -5.24 -15.03
N TYR A 284 -7.57 -5.68 -13.80
CA TYR A 284 -7.35 -4.94 -12.56
C TYR A 284 -6.09 -5.46 -11.86
N TYR A 285 -5.34 -4.56 -11.24
CA TYR A 285 -4.04 -4.84 -10.63
C TYR A 285 -3.95 -4.33 -9.19
N ALA A 286 -3.21 -5.05 -8.34
CA ALA A 286 -2.71 -4.55 -7.07
C ALA A 286 -1.24 -4.96 -6.88
N ALA A 287 -0.35 -4.00 -6.63
CA ALA A 287 1.10 -4.23 -6.64
C ALA A 287 1.83 -3.44 -5.55
N SER A 288 2.93 -3.99 -5.03
CA SER A 288 3.81 -3.24 -4.10
C SER A 288 4.52 -2.08 -4.78
N GLU A 289 4.85 -2.22 -6.06
CA GLU A 289 5.51 -1.19 -6.88
C GLU A 289 4.87 -1.09 -8.27
N ILE A 290 4.95 0.11 -8.85
CA ILE A 290 4.37 0.40 -10.17
C ILE A 290 5.02 -0.42 -11.29
N SER A 291 6.32 -0.72 -11.17
CA SER A 291 7.09 -1.49 -12.16
C SER A 291 6.42 -2.82 -12.50
N GLN A 292 5.82 -3.47 -11.51
CA GLN A 292 5.12 -4.75 -11.65
C GLN A 292 3.92 -4.65 -12.61
N ILE A 293 3.17 -3.55 -12.54
CA ILE A 293 2.00 -3.33 -13.39
C ILE A 293 2.46 -2.92 -14.79
N THR A 294 3.46 -2.03 -14.87
CA THR A 294 3.95 -1.50 -16.14
C THR A 294 4.72 -2.53 -16.98
N GLU A 295 5.28 -3.56 -16.33
CA GLU A 295 5.84 -4.74 -17.00
C GLU A 295 4.76 -5.49 -17.80
N ILE A 296 3.52 -5.49 -17.33
CA ILE A 296 2.40 -6.16 -18.01
C ILE A 296 1.71 -5.22 -18.98
N SER A 297 1.49 -3.98 -18.55
CA SER A 297 0.70 -2.99 -19.29
C SER A 297 1.25 -1.59 -19.08
N LYS A 298 1.97 -1.09 -20.08
CA LYS A 298 2.52 0.28 -20.08
C LYS A 298 1.44 1.37 -20.11
N ASN A 299 0.26 1.03 -20.63
CA ASN A 299 -0.89 1.92 -20.75
C ASN A 299 -1.85 1.81 -19.56
N ALA A 300 -1.56 0.95 -18.58
CA ALA A 300 -2.38 0.86 -17.39
C ALA A 300 -2.45 2.22 -16.68
N LEU A 301 -3.66 2.57 -16.26
CA LEU A 301 -3.89 3.67 -15.37
C LEU A 301 -3.49 3.23 -13.96
N ILE A 302 -2.50 3.87 -13.36
CA ILE A 302 -1.92 3.44 -12.08
C ILE A 302 -1.99 4.56 -11.05
N TRP A 303 -2.39 4.23 -9.83
CA TRP A 303 -2.45 5.17 -8.72
C TRP A 303 -2.11 4.49 -7.38
N PRO A 304 -1.53 5.22 -6.42
CA PRO A 304 -1.32 4.69 -5.07
C PRO A 304 -2.65 4.55 -4.34
N LEU A 305 -2.80 3.51 -3.53
CA LEU A 305 -3.93 3.36 -2.62
C LEU A 305 -3.73 4.27 -1.38
N PRO A 306 -4.59 5.27 -1.12
CA PRO A 306 -4.39 6.21 -0.01
C PRO A 306 -4.36 5.56 1.38
N ALA A 307 -3.70 6.19 2.35
CA ALA A 307 -3.64 5.69 3.72
C ALA A 307 -5.03 5.41 4.33
N GLY A 308 -5.16 4.24 4.96
CA GLY A 308 -6.41 3.74 5.57
C GLY A 308 -7.53 3.41 4.58
N SER A 309 -7.25 3.41 3.28
CA SER A 309 -8.25 3.11 2.24
C SER A 309 -8.16 1.66 1.76
N TYR A 310 -9.16 1.28 0.97
CA TYR A 310 -9.28 -0.03 0.36
C TYR A 310 -9.82 0.10 -1.06
N PHE A 311 -9.52 -0.88 -1.88
CA PHE A 311 -10.00 -1.05 -3.24
C PHE A 311 -10.68 -2.41 -3.36
N ILE A 312 -11.81 -2.47 -4.07
CA ILE A 312 -12.57 -3.69 -4.31
C ILE A 312 -12.97 -3.68 -5.79
N ALA A 313 -12.49 -4.66 -6.54
CA ALA A 313 -12.96 -4.98 -7.88
C ALA A 313 -13.62 -6.36 -7.89
N SER A 314 -14.67 -6.46 -8.70
CA SER A 314 -15.38 -7.69 -9.04
C SER A 314 -15.20 -7.97 -10.53
N MET A 315 -15.07 -9.24 -10.91
CA MET A 315 -14.93 -9.65 -12.30
C MET A 315 -16.14 -9.21 -13.13
N HIS A 316 -17.35 -9.46 -12.61
CA HIS A 316 -18.60 -9.18 -13.31
C HIS A 316 -19.13 -7.76 -13.11
N ARG A 317 -18.85 -7.13 -11.96
CA ARG A 317 -19.42 -5.82 -11.56
C ARG A 317 -18.44 -4.67 -11.68
N GLY A 318 -17.18 -4.94 -12.03
CA GLY A 318 -16.11 -3.95 -12.10
C GLY A 318 -15.74 -3.39 -10.72
N ILE A 319 -15.34 -2.12 -10.67
CA ILE A 319 -14.90 -1.49 -9.42
C ILE A 319 -16.11 -1.19 -8.53
N ILE A 320 -16.14 -1.83 -7.37
CA ILE A 320 -17.15 -1.64 -6.32
C ILE A 320 -16.75 -0.50 -5.38
N SER A 321 -15.45 -0.37 -5.07
CA SER A 321 -14.93 0.66 -4.18
C SER A 321 -13.48 1.02 -4.51
N GLY A 322 -13.15 2.30 -4.40
CA GLY A 322 -11.83 2.88 -4.73
C GLY A 322 -11.92 3.95 -5.81
N ILE A 323 -11.02 4.94 -5.76
CA ILE A 323 -10.97 6.05 -6.71
C ILE A 323 -10.09 5.64 -7.90
N LYS A 324 -10.54 5.84 -9.15
CA LYS A 324 -9.68 5.68 -10.33
C LYS A 324 -8.61 6.78 -10.35
N GLY A 325 -7.36 6.42 -10.62
CA GLY A 325 -6.32 7.39 -11.00
C GLY A 325 -6.76 8.17 -12.25
N ASN A 326 -6.24 9.37 -12.48
CA ASN A 326 -6.62 10.19 -13.65
C ASN A 326 -5.39 10.78 -14.35
N ILE A 327 -4.39 9.96 -14.71
CA ILE A 327 -3.27 10.46 -15.50
C ILE A 327 -2.79 9.40 -16.49
N ASN A 328 -3.23 9.56 -17.75
CA ASN A 328 -2.53 8.98 -18.90
C ASN A 328 -1.50 10.00 -19.37
N VAL A 329 -0.22 9.64 -19.22
CA VAL A 329 0.89 10.45 -19.73
C VAL A 329 1.15 9.96 -21.16
N SER A 330 0.80 10.77 -22.16
CA SER A 330 1.24 10.56 -23.53
C SER A 330 2.36 11.55 -23.83
N PHE A 331 3.45 11.06 -24.44
CA PHE A 331 4.58 11.88 -24.85
C PHE A 331 4.72 11.82 -26.37
N ASN A 332 4.72 13.00 -27.01
CA ASN A 332 5.00 13.17 -28.42
C ASN A 332 6.13 14.20 -28.54
N GLY A 333 7.36 13.76 -28.81
CA GLY A 333 8.52 14.64 -28.94
C GLY A 333 9.85 13.91 -29.02
N GLU A 334 10.95 14.68 -29.13
CA GLU A 334 12.31 14.17 -28.99
C GLU A 334 12.66 13.96 -27.51
N TYR A 335 13.37 12.88 -27.21
CA TYR A 335 13.80 12.51 -25.87
C TYR A 335 15.31 12.23 -25.83
N ASP A 336 15.92 12.37 -24.65
CA ASP A 336 17.34 12.05 -24.44
C ASP A 336 17.55 10.63 -23.92
N ILE A 337 16.65 10.15 -23.05
CA ILE A 337 16.73 8.82 -22.42
C ILE A 337 15.37 8.14 -22.51
N ASP A 338 15.35 6.90 -23.03
CA ASP A 338 14.23 5.97 -22.82
C ASP A 338 14.57 5.08 -21.62
N ALA A 339 13.79 5.18 -20.55
CA ALA A 339 14.00 4.41 -19.34
C ALA A 339 13.57 2.94 -19.46
N SER A 340 12.94 2.53 -20.56
CA SER A 340 12.53 1.15 -20.79
C SER A 340 13.73 0.20 -20.72
N GLY A 341 13.70 -0.77 -19.80
CA GLY A 341 14.76 -1.77 -19.63
C GLY A 341 16.01 -1.26 -18.90
N ILE A 342 16.03 0.01 -18.46
CA ILE A 342 17.08 0.51 -17.57
C ILE A 342 16.79 0.03 -16.15
N PRO A 343 17.78 -0.48 -15.39
CA PRO A 343 17.56 -0.84 -13.99
C PRO A 343 17.06 0.35 -13.16
N TYR A 344 16.22 0.06 -12.17
CA TYR A 344 15.48 1.08 -11.41
C TYR A 344 16.33 2.20 -10.80
N ASN A 345 17.63 1.99 -10.55
CA ASN A 345 18.56 2.93 -9.90
C ASN A 345 19.65 3.49 -10.83
N GLU A 346 19.63 3.18 -12.13
CA GLU A 346 20.73 3.50 -13.05
C GLU A 346 20.51 4.76 -13.91
N ILE A 347 19.31 5.35 -13.90
CA ILE A 347 18.99 6.54 -14.72
C ILE A 347 19.99 7.70 -14.49
N ASN A 348 20.43 7.94 -13.25
CA ASN A 348 21.37 9.02 -12.96
C ASN A 348 22.73 8.83 -13.65
N ASN A 349 23.15 7.58 -13.90
CA ASN A 349 24.38 7.30 -14.62
C ASN A 349 24.22 7.63 -16.11
N GLU A 350 23.07 7.34 -16.70
CA GLU A 350 22.77 7.74 -18.08
C GLU A 350 22.70 9.27 -18.22
N ILE A 351 22.08 9.97 -17.26
CA ILE A 351 22.05 11.45 -17.25
C ILE A 351 23.48 12.02 -17.24
N LYS A 352 24.38 11.47 -16.41
CA LYS A 352 25.77 11.91 -16.34
C LYS A 352 26.53 11.69 -17.66
N ARG A 353 26.26 10.59 -18.37
CA ARG A 353 26.91 10.27 -19.66
C ARG A 353 26.54 11.24 -20.78
N LEU A 354 25.32 11.78 -20.76
CA LEU A 354 24.88 12.75 -21.77
C LEU A 354 25.65 14.08 -21.70
N ASN A 355 26.14 14.46 -20.51
CA ASN A 355 26.82 15.73 -20.27
C ASN A 355 26.02 16.95 -20.76
N LYS A 356 24.70 16.95 -20.53
CA LYS A 356 23.77 18.02 -20.87
C LYS A 356 23.20 18.68 -19.61
N ASN A 357 22.94 19.98 -19.68
CA ASN A 357 22.28 20.73 -18.61
C ASN A 357 20.75 20.59 -18.64
N SER A 358 20.18 20.08 -19.72
CA SER A 358 18.75 19.83 -19.87
C SER A 358 18.54 18.44 -20.45
N VAL A 359 17.75 17.62 -19.76
CA VAL A 359 17.59 16.20 -20.08
C VAL A 359 16.11 15.83 -20.01
N SER A 360 15.65 15.11 -21.01
CA SER A 360 14.29 14.57 -21.12
C SER A 360 14.32 13.05 -21.06
N ILE A 361 13.50 12.49 -20.17
CA ILE A 361 13.47 11.06 -19.86
C ILE A 361 12.05 10.57 -20.06
N ILE A 362 11.87 9.55 -20.89
CA ILE A 362 10.56 8.96 -21.19
C ILE A 362 10.44 7.55 -20.62
N ASN A 363 9.20 7.04 -20.57
CA ASN A 363 8.86 5.70 -20.09
C ASN A 363 9.38 5.43 -18.67
N VAL A 364 9.32 6.46 -17.81
CA VAL A 364 9.74 6.30 -16.41
C VAL A 364 8.65 5.61 -15.63
N HIS A 365 8.88 4.36 -15.23
CA HIS A 365 7.89 3.53 -14.55
C HIS A 365 8.42 2.93 -13.24
N GLY A 366 8.55 3.77 -12.21
CA GLY A 366 9.00 3.33 -10.88
C GLY A 366 10.52 3.37 -10.64
N HIS A 367 11.29 3.91 -11.57
CA HIS A 367 12.73 4.16 -11.37
C HIS A 367 12.97 5.12 -10.20
N LYS A 368 13.84 4.72 -9.28
CA LYS A 368 14.07 5.36 -7.98
C LYS A 368 15.28 6.30 -8.06
N TYR A 369 15.36 7.22 -7.11
CA TYR A 369 16.54 8.09 -6.90
C TYR A 369 16.89 9.07 -8.03
N ILE A 370 16.02 9.26 -9.03
CA ILE A 370 16.31 10.16 -10.15
C ILE A 370 16.60 11.58 -9.60
N GLY A 371 17.68 12.21 -10.06
CA GLY A 371 18.09 13.54 -9.57
C GLY A 371 19.05 13.50 -8.38
N MET A 372 19.13 12.40 -7.64
CA MET A 372 20.02 12.29 -6.48
C MET A 372 21.50 12.31 -6.89
N GLY A 373 22.28 13.21 -6.27
CA GLY A 373 23.70 13.40 -6.59
C GLY A 373 23.96 14.10 -7.93
N LEU A 374 22.93 14.67 -8.56
CA LEU A 374 23.03 15.58 -9.70
C LEU A 374 22.86 17.02 -9.23
N ARG A 375 23.42 18.00 -9.96
CA ARG A 375 23.33 19.43 -9.62
C ARG A 375 23.24 20.29 -10.87
N ASN A 376 22.54 21.42 -10.77
CA ASN A 376 22.41 22.44 -11.83
C ASN A 376 21.78 21.93 -13.14
N LEU A 377 20.87 20.96 -13.07
CA LEU A 377 20.19 20.38 -14.24
C LEU A 377 18.72 20.78 -14.34
N ASN A 378 18.21 20.86 -15.57
CA ASN A 378 16.77 20.85 -15.85
C ASN A 378 16.38 19.46 -16.33
N ILE A 379 15.58 18.72 -15.56
CA ILE A 379 15.22 17.33 -15.87
C ILE A 379 13.71 17.26 -16.10
N LYS A 380 13.31 16.83 -17.30
CA LYS A 380 11.91 16.53 -17.63
C LYS A 380 11.68 15.03 -17.63
N ILE A 381 10.69 14.59 -16.88
CA ILE A 381 10.38 13.17 -16.67
C ILE A 381 8.97 12.91 -17.17
N TYR A 382 8.82 12.03 -18.14
CA TYR A 382 7.54 11.56 -18.66
C TYR A 382 7.26 10.17 -18.13
N GLY A 383 6.29 10.06 -17.23
CA GLY A 383 5.95 8.85 -16.51
C GLY A 383 5.87 9.06 -15.00
N ASN A 384 5.86 7.96 -14.26
CA ASN A 384 5.73 7.92 -12.80
C ASN A 384 7.06 7.48 -12.16
N PRO A 385 7.97 8.40 -11.80
CA PRO A 385 9.20 8.06 -11.08
C PRO A 385 8.90 7.44 -9.71
N GLY A 386 9.72 6.46 -9.34
CA GLY A 386 9.64 5.74 -8.09
C GLY A 386 10.13 6.55 -6.88
N ASN A 387 10.29 5.84 -5.76
CA ASN A 387 10.63 6.48 -4.48
C ASN A 387 11.93 7.29 -4.56
N CYS A 388 12.04 8.28 -3.67
CA CYS A 388 13.25 9.08 -3.48
C CYS A 388 13.64 9.94 -4.70
N LEU A 389 12.67 10.31 -5.55
CA LEU A 389 12.89 11.29 -6.61
C LEU A 389 13.38 12.60 -5.98
N ALA A 390 14.51 13.12 -6.49
CA ALA A 390 15.07 14.40 -6.06
C ALA A 390 15.45 14.49 -4.58
N ASN A 391 15.74 13.36 -3.92
CA ASN A 391 16.31 13.41 -2.58
C ASN A 391 17.67 14.11 -2.62
N VAL A 392 17.96 14.87 -1.57
CA VAL A 392 19.10 15.78 -1.42
C VAL A 392 19.28 16.74 -2.61
N ASN A 393 18.17 17.16 -3.23
CA ASN A 393 18.22 18.08 -4.38
C ASN A 393 18.95 19.38 -4.02
N ASP A 394 19.91 19.72 -4.86
CA ASP A 394 20.68 20.95 -4.79
C ASP A 394 20.75 21.57 -6.18
N ASN A 395 19.87 22.54 -6.38
CA ASN A 395 19.80 23.43 -7.53
C ASN A 395 19.44 22.75 -8.87
N ASN A 396 18.76 21.61 -8.86
CA ASN A 396 18.10 21.10 -10.06
C ASN A 396 16.65 21.62 -10.15
N ASN A 397 16.17 21.80 -11.37
CA ASN A 397 14.76 22.00 -11.69
C ASN A 397 14.22 20.72 -12.32
N ILE A 398 13.27 20.06 -11.66
CA ILE A 398 12.74 18.76 -12.09
C ILE A 398 11.25 18.91 -12.37
N GLU A 399 10.82 18.53 -13.56
CA GLU A 399 9.42 18.58 -13.97
C GLU A 399 8.95 17.16 -14.34
N VAL A 400 7.93 16.68 -13.63
CA VAL A 400 7.37 15.34 -13.78
C VAL A 400 5.99 15.44 -14.41
N PHE A 401 5.88 14.96 -15.64
CA PHE A 401 4.63 14.73 -16.34
C PHE A 401 4.06 13.38 -15.90
N GLY A 402 3.52 13.32 -14.68
CA GLY A 402 3.01 12.10 -14.05
C GLY A 402 2.88 12.24 -12.53
N ASN A 403 2.65 11.13 -11.84
CA ASN A 403 2.69 11.06 -10.38
C ASN A 403 4.12 10.80 -9.89
N VAL A 404 4.43 11.26 -8.68
CA VAL A 404 5.65 10.84 -7.97
C VAL A 404 5.28 9.92 -6.83
N LEU A 405 6.15 8.96 -6.56
CA LEU A 405 5.95 7.99 -5.48
C LEU A 405 6.43 8.59 -4.15
N ASP A 406 6.58 7.74 -3.13
CA ASP A 406 6.86 8.16 -1.77
C ASP A 406 8.26 8.80 -1.65
N ASP A 407 8.40 9.68 -0.65
CA ASP A 407 9.66 10.30 -0.25
C ASP A 407 10.31 11.14 -1.37
N CYS A 408 9.51 11.89 -2.14
CA CYS A 408 10.06 12.82 -3.13
C CYS A 408 10.58 14.10 -2.47
N GLY A 409 11.82 14.49 -2.77
CA GLY A 409 12.41 15.75 -2.32
C GLY A 409 12.94 15.72 -0.87
N ASP A 410 13.26 14.55 -0.32
CA ASP A 410 13.83 14.45 1.03
C ASP A 410 15.11 15.27 1.15
N ALA A 411 15.26 16.02 2.24
CA ALA A 411 16.42 16.83 2.57
C ALA A 411 16.90 17.77 1.45
N MET A 412 16.01 18.19 0.54
CA MET A 412 16.37 19.18 -0.48
C MET A 412 16.70 20.54 0.14
N SER A 413 17.69 21.22 -0.44
CA SER A 413 18.21 22.51 0.06
C SER A 413 17.96 23.67 -0.90
N SER A 414 17.76 23.40 -2.18
CA SER A 414 17.50 24.38 -3.23
C SER A 414 16.88 23.72 -4.47
N GLY A 415 16.55 24.51 -5.51
CA GLY A 415 15.93 24.03 -6.75
C GLY A 415 14.40 23.92 -6.68
N ASN A 416 13.80 23.47 -7.78
CA ASN A 416 12.34 23.37 -7.94
C ASN A 416 11.91 21.99 -8.41
N ILE A 417 10.77 21.50 -7.91
CA ILE A 417 10.14 20.26 -8.35
C ILE A 417 8.69 20.56 -8.75
N PHE A 418 8.31 20.26 -9.99
CA PHE A 418 6.97 20.44 -10.53
C PHE A 418 6.35 19.09 -10.87
N ILE A 419 5.21 18.77 -10.26
CA ILE A 419 4.55 17.47 -10.40
C ILE A 419 3.18 17.70 -11.01
N HIS A 420 2.99 17.28 -12.27
CA HIS A 420 1.72 17.41 -12.99
C HIS A 420 0.65 16.42 -12.51
N GLY A 421 1.01 15.50 -11.63
CA GLY A 421 0.11 14.56 -10.97
C GLY A 421 -0.01 14.76 -9.46
N SER A 422 -0.16 13.63 -8.77
CA SER A 422 -0.18 13.53 -7.32
C SER A 422 1.19 13.07 -6.78
N ALA A 423 1.43 13.33 -5.50
CA ALA A 423 2.62 12.86 -4.80
C ALA A 423 2.29 11.78 -3.75
N GLY A 424 3.24 10.87 -3.55
CA GLY A 424 3.22 9.85 -2.51
C GLY A 424 3.31 10.40 -1.08
N ASP A 425 3.59 9.50 -0.14
CA ASP A 425 3.81 9.85 1.26
C ASP A 425 5.13 10.60 1.46
N SER A 426 5.24 11.40 2.52
CA SER A 426 6.48 12.05 2.96
C SER A 426 7.13 13.01 1.93
N LEU A 427 6.35 13.59 1.02
CA LEU A 427 6.82 14.62 0.10
C LEU A 427 7.50 15.77 0.85
N GLY A 428 8.73 16.13 0.44
CA GLY A 428 9.49 17.22 1.04
C GLY A 428 9.93 16.94 2.48
N GLN A 429 10.13 15.67 2.84
CA GLN A 429 10.68 15.30 4.14
C GLN A 429 11.98 16.06 4.42
N ALA A 430 12.14 16.59 5.63
CA ALA A 430 13.34 17.28 6.10
C ALA A 430 13.87 18.41 5.18
N MET A 431 13.07 18.91 4.21
CA MET A 431 13.53 19.92 3.28
C MET A 431 13.84 21.23 4.01
N SER A 432 14.89 21.91 3.57
CA SER A 432 15.41 23.14 4.19
C SER A 432 15.46 24.36 3.26
N GLY A 433 15.19 24.15 1.96
CA GLY A 433 15.05 25.20 0.97
C GLY A 433 14.50 24.67 -0.36
N GLY A 434 14.37 25.55 -1.35
CA GLY A 434 13.75 25.24 -2.65
C GLY A 434 12.22 25.19 -2.61
N SER A 435 11.60 24.71 -3.68
CA SER A 435 10.13 24.69 -3.81
C SER A 435 9.61 23.44 -4.50
N ILE A 436 8.51 22.87 -3.98
CA ILE A 436 7.79 21.74 -4.57
C ILE A 436 6.37 22.18 -4.92
N TYR A 437 5.93 21.92 -6.14
CA TYR A 437 4.60 22.25 -6.65
C TYR A 437 3.89 20.98 -7.12
N VAL A 438 2.73 20.67 -6.55
CA VAL A 438 1.94 19.46 -6.86
C VAL A 438 0.59 19.86 -7.43
N LYS A 439 0.34 19.50 -8.69
CA LYS A 439 -0.90 19.86 -9.39
C LYS A 439 -2.14 19.30 -8.69
N ASN A 440 -2.10 18.04 -8.28
CA ASN A 440 -3.24 17.35 -7.68
C ASN A 440 -3.09 17.26 -6.15
N SER A 441 -3.15 16.05 -5.59
CA SER A 441 -3.12 15.80 -4.16
C SER A 441 -1.79 15.22 -3.69
N THR A 442 -1.51 15.35 -2.40
CA THR A 442 -0.43 14.63 -1.74
C THR A 442 -0.99 13.61 -0.75
N GLN A 443 -0.20 12.61 -0.37
CA GLN A 443 -0.60 11.66 0.67
C GLN A 443 -0.07 12.07 2.05
N ALA A 444 0.13 11.11 2.96
CA ALA A 444 0.44 11.40 4.35
C ALA A 444 1.81 12.06 4.51
N ARG A 445 2.01 12.78 5.62
CA ARG A 445 3.31 13.31 6.06
C ARG A 445 4.00 14.28 5.09
N THR A 446 3.23 14.95 4.23
CA THR A 446 3.80 16.02 3.38
C THR A 446 4.41 17.11 4.26
N GLY A 447 5.68 17.44 4.02
CA GLY A 447 6.45 18.44 4.78
C GLY A 447 6.88 17.97 6.17
N ILE A 448 6.94 16.66 6.42
CA ILE A 448 7.42 16.13 7.71
C ILE A 448 8.86 16.60 8.00
N GLN A 449 9.10 17.13 9.20
CA GLN A 449 10.39 17.68 9.63
C GLN A 449 10.94 18.80 8.75
N MET A 450 10.12 19.45 7.91
CA MET A 450 10.50 20.62 7.09
C MET A 450 11.06 21.75 7.99
N ARG A 451 12.19 22.34 7.61
CA ARG A 451 12.92 23.32 8.45
C ARG A 451 13.23 24.57 7.65
N SER A 452 13.42 25.69 8.34
CA SER A 452 13.94 26.91 7.70
C SER A 452 15.13 27.38 8.51
N TYR A 453 16.26 27.55 7.83
CA TYR A 453 17.48 28.11 8.41
C TYR A 453 17.78 29.45 7.74
N LEU A 454 18.55 29.43 6.65
CA LEU A 454 18.87 30.60 5.84
C LEU A 454 17.81 30.86 4.76
N ASN A 455 17.26 29.80 4.19
CA ASN A 455 16.24 29.85 3.15
C ASN A 455 14.90 29.37 3.68
N VAL A 456 13.86 29.79 2.97
CA VAL A 456 12.50 29.36 3.20
C VAL A 456 12.14 28.27 2.19
N PRO A 457 11.86 27.04 2.63
CA PRO A 457 11.27 26.05 1.74
C PRO A 457 9.77 26.28 1.56
N TYR A 458 9.26 25.92 0.37
CA TYR A 458 7.85 26.04 0.01
C TYR A 458 7.31 24.72 -0.56
N ILE A 459 6.10 24.33 -0.14
CA ILE A 459 5.31 23.27 -0.76
C ILE A 459 3.95 23.86 -1.15
N VAL A 460 3.55 23.70 -2.42
CA VAL A 460 2.25 24.15 -2.94
C VAL A 460 1.45 22.96 -3.45
N ILE A 461 0.23 22.78 -2.95
CA ILE A 461 -0.64 21.63 -3.21
C ILE A 461 -1.94 22.12 -3.86
N GLY A 462 -2.29 21.55 -5.01
CA GLY A 462 -3.42 22.01 -5.81
C GLY A 462 -4.81 21.59 -5.33
N ASP A 463 -4.94 20.35 -4.84
CA ASP A 463 -6.22 19.79 -4.42
C ASP A 463 -6.19 19.41 -2.93
N THR A 464 -5.96 18.13 -2.60
CA THR A 464 -6.11 17.60 -1.24
C THR A 464 -4.80 17.06 -0.66
N PHE A 465 -4.78 16.72 0.63
CA PHE A 465 -3.60 16.17 1.32
C PHE A 465 -3.98 15.00 2.25
N GLY A 466 -2.99 14.18 2.64
CA GLY A 466 -3.19 13.06 3.57
C GLY A 466 -3.05 13.44 5.06
N ASP A 467 -3.05 12.44 5.94
CA ASP A 467 -2.84 12.67 7.38
C ASP A 467 -1.43 13.23 7.66
N TYR A 468 -1.23 13.93 8.79
CA TYR A 468 0.07 14.43 9.27
C TYR A 468 0.75 15.50 8.39
N LEU A 469 -0.03 16.35 7.72
CA LEU A 469 0.51 17.50 6.98
C LEU A 469 1.35 18.41 7.90
N GLY A 470 2.63 18.62 7.58
CA GLY A 470 3.54 19.45 8.37
C GLY A 470 3.92 18.87 9.74
N GLU A 471 3.91 17.54 9.90
CA GLU A 471 4.34 16.87 11.12
C GLU A 471 5.80 17.25 11.48
N TYR A 472 6.06 17.65 12.73
CA TYR A 472 7.37 18.12 13.20
C TYR A 472 8.00 19.27 12.39
N MET A 473 7.19 20.06 11.69
CA MET A 473 7.65 21.21 10.92
C MET A 473 8.26 22.27 11.85
N ALA A 474 9.48 22.69 11.55
CA ALA A 474 10.25 23.70 12.29
C ALA A 474 10.57 24.94 11.44
N GLY A 475 9.87 25.12 10.31
CA GLY A 475 10.00 26.27 9.42
C GLY A 475 9.49 25.95 8.02
N GLY A 476 9.41 26.97 7.16
CA GLY A 476 8.89 26.83 5.79
C GLY A 476 7.41 27.16 5.65
N ARG A 477 6.89 27.06 4.42
CA ARG A 477 5.51 27.39 4.06
C ARG A 477 4.87 26.23 3.30
N ILE A 478 3.72 25.76 3.78
CA ILE A 478 2.88 24.81 3.05
C ILE A 478 1.60 25.55 2.63
N ILE A 479 1.27 25.53 1.34
CA ILE A 479 0.13 26.25 0.76
C ILE A 479 -0.78 25.23 0.06
N VAL A 480 -2.01 25.05 0.55
CA VAL A 480 -3.04 24.18 -0.03
C VAL A 480 -4.10 25.04 -0.70
N LEU A 481 -4.22 24.91 -2.02
CA LEU A 481 -5.09 25.73 -2.86
C LEU A 481 -6.50 25.14 -3.02
N GLY A 482 -6.63 23.82 -2.90
CA GLY A 482 -7.90 23.12 -2.93
C GLY A 482 -8.74 23.36 -1.68
N ASN A 483 -10.05 23.18 -1.81
CA ASN A 483 -11.03 23.34 -0.74
C ASN A 483 -11.74 22.02 -0.37
N LYS A 484 -11.33 20.91 -0.99
CA LYS A 484 -11.80 19.55 -0.68
C LYS A 484 -10.91 18.99 0.41
N HIS A 485 -11.31 19.20 1.67
CA HIS A 485 -10.48 18.87 2.82
C HIS A 485 -10.39 17.34 3.04
N THR A 486 -9.17 16.81 3.10
CA THR A 486 -8.83 15.45 3.54
C THR A 486 -7.59 15.51 4.44
N GLY A 487 -7.44 14.57 5.37
CA GLY A 487 -6.29 14.51 6.29
C GLY A 487 -6.59 14.93 7.74
N ARG A 488 -5.99 14.22 8.70
CA ARG A 488 -6.04 14.44 10.16
C ARG A 488 -4.65 14.74 10.70
N PHE A 489 -4.56 15.14 11.97
CA PHE A 489 -3.29 15.36 12.69
C PHE A 489 -2.39 16.43 12.03
N ILE A 490 -2.99 17.48 11.46
CA ILE A 490 -2.28 18.56 10.78
C ILE A 490 -1.42 19.32 11.78
N GLY A 491 -0.15 19.56 11.46
CA GLY A 491 0.78 20.32 12.29
C GLY A 491 1.18 19.61 13.59
N THR A 492 0.98 18.30 13.71
CA THR A 492 1.42 17.52 14.87
C THR A 492 2.91 17.76 15.16
N GLY A 493 3.24 18.23 16.36
CA GLY A 493 4.61 18.52 16.75
C GLY A 493 5.27 19.68 16.01
N MET A 494 4.51 20.49 15.27
CA MET A 494 5.03 21.67 14.58
C MET A 494 5.50 22.72 15.60
N LEU A 495 6.72 23.22 15.41
CA LEU A 495 7.39 24.21 16.25
C LEU A 495 7.38 25.61 15.62
N SER A 496 7.49 25.70 14.29
CA SER A 496 7.57 26.98 13.55
C SER A 496 7.16 26.79 12.09
N GLY A 497 7.05 27.88 11.34
CA GLY A 497 6.56 27.91 9.96
C GLY A 497 5.06 28.22 9.86
N LYS A 498 4.51 28.16 8.65
CA LYS A 498 3.09 28.42 8.40
C LYS A 498 2.49 27.43 7.40
N ILE A 499 1.30 26.93 7.71
CA ILE A 499 0.46 26.13 6.82
C ILE A 499 -0.78 26.96 6.47
N TYR A 500 -1.00 27.20 5.18
CA TYR A 500 -2.15 27.93 4.64
C TYR A 500 -3.07 26.96 3.91
N ILE A 501 -4.30 26.81 4.36
CA ILE A 501 -5.29 25.93 3.73
C ILE A 501 -6.49 26.75 3.28
N ASN A 502 -6.79 26.73 1.98
CA ASN A 502 -7.94 27.43 1.43
C ASN A 502 -9.25 26.79 1.94
N GLY A 503 -10.08 27.56 2.64
CA GLY A 503 -11.28 27.04 3.31
C GLY A 503 -11.08 26.81 4.81
N ARG A 504 -12.08 26.21 5.46
CA ARG A 504 -12.12 26.05 6.92
C ARG A 504 -11.86 24.60 7.30
N ILE A 505 -10.83 24.37 8.12
CA ILE A 505 -10.54 23.06 8.70
C ILE A 505 -11.22 22.90 10.07
N ASN A 506 -11.79 21.71 10.31
CA ASN A 506 -12.31 21.34 11.62
C ASN A 506 -11.17 21.19 12.61
N HIS A 507 -11.34 21.72 13.81
CA HIS A 507 -10.32 21.66 14.86
C HIS A 507 -9.96 20.20 15.24
N GLU A 508 -10.84 19.22 14.97
CA GLU A 508 -10.56 17.80 15.18
C GLU A 508 -9.48 17.22 14.27
N ASN A 509 -9.19 17.89 13.15
CA ASN A 509 -8.19 17.46 12.19
C ASN A 509 -6.79 18.03 12.48
N ILE A 510 -6.63 18.91 13.47
CA ILE A 510 -5.38 19.61 13.78
C ILE A 510 -4.76 19.04 15.07
N GLY A 511 -3.45 18.76 15.03
CA GLY A 511 -2.66 18.26 16.14
C GLY A 511 -2.94 16.82 16.55
N ILE A 512 -2.13 16.27 17.47
CA ILE A 512 -2.51 15.02 18.14
C ILE A 512 -3.47 15.40 19.25
N LYS A 513 -4.75 15.09 19.03
CA LYS A 513 -5.66 15.00 20.16
C LYS A 513 -5.34 13.71 20.90
N ASN A 514 -4.87 13.84 22.14
CA ASN A 514 -5.12 12.78 23.11
C ASN A 514 -6.62 12.49 23.03
N ASP A 515 -7.00 11.22 22.94
CA ASP A 515 -8.41 10.83 22.96
C ASP A 515 -8.94 11.13 24.36
N ASP A 516 -9.23 12.42 24.60
CA ASP A 516 -9.36 13.03 25.92
C ASP A 516 -10.36 12.23 26.72
N LYS A 517 -11.41 11.72 26.09
CA LYS A 517 -12.43 10.89 26.73
C LYS A 517 -11.88 9.58 27.27
N ARG A 518 -11.04 8.85 26.53
CA ARG A 518 -10.48 7.56 26.99
C ARG A 518 -9.40 7.79 28.03
N LEU A 519 -8.53 8.78 27.80
CA LEU A 519 -7.51 9.16 28.77
C LEU A 519 -8.16 9.68 30.06
N LEU A 520 -9.14 10.59 29.97
CA LEU A 520 -9.96 11.03 31.11
C LEU A 520 -10.65 9.86 31.79
N MET A 521 -11.21 8.91 31.05
CA MET A 521 -11.89 7.75 31.66
C MET A 521 -10.90 6.83 32.37
N ALA A 522 -9.73 6.58 31.79
CA ALA A 522 -8.65 5.83 32.39
C ALA A 522 -8.11 6.55 33.63
N LEU A 523 -7.78 7.84 33.53
CA LEU A 523 -7.30 8.67 34.64
C LEU A 523 -8.33 8.84 35.75
N LYS A 524 -9.62 9.01 35.42
CA LYS A 524 -10.72 9.02 36.40
C LYS A 524 -10.86 7.67 37.10
N THR A 525 -10.61 6.57 36.39
CA THR A 525 -10.63 5.22 36.96
C THR A 525 -9.43 5.02 37.88
N LEU A 526 -8.22 5.36 37.42
CA LEU A 526 -6.99 5.29 38.21
C LEU A 526 -7.04 6.20 39.44
N LYS A 527 -7.65 7.39 39.35
CA LYS A 527 -7.86 8.30 40.48
C LYS A 527 -8.75 7.71 41.58
N LYS A 528 -9.58 6.69 41.28
CA LYS A 528 -10.30 5.94 42.31
C LYS A 528 -9.36 5.07 43.16
N PHE A 529 -8.22 4.66 42.62
CA PHE A 529 -7.22 3.81 43.28
C PHE A 529 -6.05 4.62 43.85
N ASP A 530 -5.66 5.72 43.20
CA ASP A 530 -4.64 6.66 43.70
C ASP A 530 -5.16 8.10 43.64
N LYS A 531 -5.48 8.66 44.82
CA LYS A 531 -6.04 10.01 44.96
C LYS A 531 -5.04 11.11 44.60
N ASN A 532 -3.73 10.81 44.51
CA ASN A 532 -2.70 11.79 44.19
C ASN A 532 -2.63 12.11 42.69
N ILE A 533 -3.30 11.34 41.84
CA ILE A 533 -3.37 11.60 40.40
C ILE A 533 -4.12 12.91 40.13
N LYS A 534 -3.36 13.92 39.71
CA LYS A 534 -3.87 15.20 39.22
C LYS A 534 -4.15 15.07 37.72
N ILE A 535 -5.41 14.83 37.37
CA ILE A 535 -5.87 14.67 35.98
C ILE A 535 -5.38 15.82 35.08
N ASN A 536 -5.39 17.06 35.59
CA ASN A 536 -4.95 18.25 34.83
C ASN A 536 -3.47 18.22 34.43
N ASP A 537 -2.62 17.45 35.12
CA ASP A 537 -1.20 17.32 34.77
C ASP A 537 -1.00 16.50 33.48
N TYR A 538 -2.01 15.69 33.11
CA TYR A 538 -2.02 14.83 31.93
C TYR A 538 -2.90 15.35 30.79
N ILE A 539 -3.79 16.32 31.08
CA ILE A 539 -4.60 17.03 30.07
C ILE A 539 -3.93 18.37 29.76
N LYS A 540 -2.71 18.31 29.23
CA LYS A 540 -2.14 19.46 28.54
C LYS A 540 -2.57 19.38 27.08
N ASN A 541 -3.29 20.40 26.62
CA ASN A 541 -3.43 20.67 25.18
C ASN A 541 -2.04 21.10 24.69
N ASP A 542 -1.20 20.12 24.37
CA ASP A 542 0.20 20.33 23.99
C ASP A 542 0.37 20.70 22.52
N ASP A 543 -0.70 21.15 21.86
CA ASP A 543 -0.59 21.76 20.54
C ASP A 543 -0.17 23.22 20.74
N ASN A 544 1.15 23.44 20.69
CA ASN A 544 1.79 24.76 20.55
C ASN A 544 1.49 25.38 19.18
N LEU A 545 0.22 25.36 18.74
CA LEU A 545 -0.23 25.86 17.46
C LEU A 545 -1.14 27.07 17.65
N ASN A 546 -0.91 28.10 16.85
CA ASN A 546 -1.86 29.19 16.61
C ASN A 546 -2.70 28.83 15.38
N ILE A 547 -4.03 28.92 15.51
CA ILE A 547 -4.98 28.51 14.47
C ILE A 547 -5.94 29.66 14.22
N GLU A 548 -5.91 30.20 13.00
CA GLU A 548 -6.73 31.34 12.59
C GLU A 548 -7.55 30.99 11.34
N TYR A 549 -8.79 31.47 11.25
CA TYR A 549 -9.59 31.39 10.02
C TYR A 549 -9.94 32.79 9.52
N ARG A 550 -9.11 33.33 8.63
CA ARG A 550 -9.22 34.72 8.16
C ARG A 550 -8.69 34.90 6.74
N LYS A 551 -8.86 36.10 6.18
CA LYS A 551 -8.14 36.49 4.95
C LYS A 551 -6.65 36.64 5.27
N LEU A 552 -5.82 36.37 4.27
CA LEU A 552 -4.39 36.64 4.33
C LEU A 552 -4.18 38.15 4.54
N ASN A 553 -3.20 38.52 5.37
CA ASN A 553 -2.79 39.90 5.49
C ASN A 553 -1.94 40.31 4.26
N ASN A 554 -1.53 41.58 4.16
CA ASN A 554 -0.82 42.08 2.97
C ASN A 554 0.52 41.35 2.70
N GLU A 555 1.27 41.01 3.76
CA GLU A 555 2.55 40.31 3.63
C GLU A 555 2.35 38.85 3.21
N GLU A 556 1.44 38.14 3.88
CA GLU A 556 1.07 36.77 3.56
C GLU A 556 0.49 36.67 2.16
N LEU A 557 -0.35 37.64 1.76
CA LEU A 557 -0.92 37.69 0.43
C LEU A 557 0.18 37.87 -0.63
N LYS A 558 1.15 38.74 -0.39
CA LYS A 558 2.28 38.95 -1.30
C LYS A 558 3.11 37.67 -1.46
N GLU A 559 3.45 37.01 -0.35
CA GLU A 559 4.21 35.76 -0.34
C GLU A 559 3.46 34.62 -1.04
N VAL A 560 2.21 34.35 -0.63
CA VAL A 560 1.39 33.29 -1.23
C VAL A 560 1.14 33.56 -2.72
N SER A 561 0.89 34.82 -3.12
CA SER A 561 0.68 35.18 -4.53
C SER A 561 1.88 34.86 -5.41
N MET A 562 3.10 35.00 -4.89
CA MET A 562 4.32 34.71 -5.66
C MET A 562 4.36 33.25 -6.09
N HIS A 563 4.14 32.33 -5.15
CA HIS A 563 4.14 30.90 -5.43
C HIS A 563 2.91 30.42 -6.18
N VAL A 564 1.74 31.04 -5.96
CA VAL A 564 0.52 30.70 -6.70
C VAL A 564 0.60 31.12 -8.17
N LYS A 565 1.30 32.22 -8.50
CA LYS A 565 1.56 32.59 -9.89
C LYS A 565 2.44 31.56 -10.61
N VAL A 566 3.51 31.11 -9.96
CA VAL A 566 4.39 30.05 -10.49
C VAL A 566 3.59 28.77 -10.73
N TYR A 567 2.76 28.38 -9.75
CA TYR A 567 1.85 27.24 -9.86
C TYR A 567 0.87 27.39 -11.05
N ASP A 568 0.19 28.54 -11.16
CA ASP A 568 -0.79 28.81 -12.21
C ASP A 568 -0.17 28.79 -13.61
N GLU A 569 1.05 29.35 -13.74
CA GLU A 569 1.80 29.36 -15.00
C GLU A 569 2.17 27.93 -15.44
N HIS A 570 2.75 27.12 -14.55
CA HIS A 570 3.21 25.78 -14.88
C HIS A 570 2.05 24.80 -15.14
N PHE A 571 0.99 24.85 -14.35
CA PHE A 571 -0.13 23.91 -14.47
C PHE A 571 -1.32 24.42 -15.28
N LYS A 572 -1.22 25.65 -15.83
CA LYS A 572 -2.27 26.32 -16.60
C LYS A 572 -3.58 26.42 -15.83
N THR A 573 -3.49 26.89 -14.57
CA THR A 573 -4.64 27.06 -13.66
C THR A 573 -4.91 28.54 -13.36
N SER A 574 -5.90 28.82 -12.52
CA SER A 574 -6.30 30.19 -12.15
C SER A 574 -6.59 30.32 -10.64
N TYR A 575 -5.78 29.68 -9.80
CA TYR A 575 -5.92 29.72 -8.34
C TYR A 575 -5.60 31.10 -7.75
N ILE A 576 -4.88 31.97 -8.48
CA ILE A 576 -4.64 33.35 -8.07
C ILE A 576 -5.93 34.14 -7.84
N ASN A 577 -7.05 33.73 -8.47
CA ASN A 577 -8.35 34.35 -8.23
C ASN A 577 -8.98 33.89 -6.90
N LYS A 578 -8.54 32.75 -6.36
CA LYS A 578 -9.06 32.13 -5.13
C LYS A 578 -8.32 32.54 -3.86
N ILE A 579 -7.10 33.09 -3.95
CA ILE A 579 -6.33 33.52 -2.76
C ILE A 579 -6.93 34.71 -1.99
N LYS A 580 -7.97 35.36 -2.54
CA LYS A 580 -8.76 36.39 -1.84
C LYS A 580 -9.76 35.80 -0.83
N ASN A 581 -9.95 34.47 -0.84
CA ASN A 581 -10.81 33.76 0.10
C ASN A 581 -10.18 33.72 1.51
N ARG A 582 -10.95 33.19 2.48
CA ARG A 582 -10.43 32.94 3.83
C ARG A 582 -9.66 31.62 3.85
N PHE A 583 -8.55 31.62 4.57
CA PHE A 583 -7.70 30.46 4.80
C PHE A 583 -7.78 30.06 6.27
N THR A 584 -7.72 28.75 6.53
CA THR A 584 -7.20 28.27 7.81
C THR A 584 -5.69 28.41 7.79
N ILE A 585 -5.16 29.15 8.76
CA ILE A 585 -3.73 29.43 8.94
C ILE A 585 -3.31 28.73 10.23
N ILE A 586 -2.32 27.85 10.13
CA ILE A 586 -1.76 27.12 11.26
C ILE A 586 -0.29 27.51 11.36
N SER A 587 0.16 27.92 12.53
CA SER A 587 1.56 28.28 12.80
C SER A 587 2.01 27.81 14.17
N GLY A 588 3.31 27.62 14.37
CA GLY A 588 3.88 27.38 15.70
C GLY A 588 3.65 28.60 16.63
N LYS A 589 3.40 28.34 17.92
CA LYS A 589 3.42 29.36 18.99
C LYS A 589 4.88 29.62 19.36
N HIS A 590 5.28 30.87 19.21
CA HIS A 590 6.60 31.36 19.64
C HIS A 590 6.73 31.41 21.15
#